data_AF-A0ABD4DMM3-F1
#
_entry.id   AF-A0ABD4DMM3-F1
#
_cell.length_a   1.000
_cell.length_b   1.000
_cell.length_c   1.000
_cell.angle_alpha   90.00
_cell.angle_beta   90.00
_cell.angle_gamma   90.00
#
_symmetry.space_group_name_H-M   'P 1'
#
loop_
_entity.id
_entity.type
_entity.pdbx_description
1 polymer ?
#
loop_
_entity_poly.entity_id
_entity_poly.type
_entity_poly.pdbx_seq_one_letter_code
_entity_poly.pdbx_strand_id
1 'polypeptide(L)'
;MRKSVLMLMSLFIALTVYAQQKVKHVVLIGCDGFGAYALPEADMPNLKNLMKEGSWSLKARSVLPSSSAVNWASMIMGAGPTLHGYTEWNSAVPEIPSSDLTKEGMFPSIFSILKEQKPSLITALIYSWQGINPLVQKGTTDIRIPAKDNDDFCTASAVEVIKTKKPTLTFVHLDQPDGVGHNIGHRTPAYYEELKKVDARIGKIVQAVKDAGIANETVIIVTADHGGKDKGHGGKSLDEVLIPWVVYGKGVKKNQELKNTIITYDTGATIAWLLGLKVPESWRGLPVRQAFLTK
;
A
#
# COMPACT_ATOMS: atom_id res chain seq x y z
N MET A 1 35.04 -44.67 49.96
CA MET A 1 33.66 -44.13 49.87
C MET A 1 33.64 -43.03 48.81
N ARG A 2 32.68 -43.13 47.88
CA ARG A 2 32.63 -42.43 46.58
C ARG A 2 32.68 -40.90 46.71
N LYS A 3 33.59 -40.26 45.96
CA LYS A 3 33.60 -38.82 45.70
C LYS A 3 32.56 -38.51 44.63
N SER A 4 31.52 -37.77 44.99
CA SER A 4 30.50 -37.27 44.07
C SER A 4 31.09 -36.13 43.25
N VAL A 5 31.41 -36.40 41.98
CA VAL A 5 31.70 -35.37 40.98
C VAL A 5 30.35 -34.83 40.50
N LEU A 6 29.96 -33.64 40.99
CA LEU A 6 28.89 -32.87 40.38
C LEU A 6 29.37 -32.41 39.00
N MET A 7 28.94 -33.11 37.96
CA MET A 7 29.05 -32.67 36.58
C MET A 7 27.97 -31.61 36.37
N LEU A 8 28.31 -30.33 36.57
CA LEU A 8 27.51 -29.22 36.06
C LEU A 8 27.57 -29.29 34.53
N MET A 9 26.59 -29.96 33.94
CA MET A 9 26.30 -29.85 32.51
C MET A 9 25.77 -28.43 32.29
N SER A 10 26.67 -27.53 31.93
CA SER A 10 26.37 -26.20 31.41
C SER A 10 25.66 -26.38 30.06
N LEU A 11 24.35 -26.57 30.14
CA LEU A 11 23.44 -26.53 29.01
C LEU A 11 23.39 -25.07 28.51
N PHE A 12 24.40 -24.67 27.73
CA PHE A 12 24.31 -23.52 26.85
C PHE A 12 23.27 -23.84 25.78
N ILE A 13 21.99 -23.76 26.15
CA ILE A 13 20.95 -23.50 25.18
C ILE A 13 21.25 -22.09 24.68
N ALA A 14 21.96 -22.01 23.56
CA ALA A 14 21.95 -20.82 22.74
C ALA A 14 20.51 -20.61 22.29
N LEU A 15 19.72 -19.95 23.14
CA LEU A 15 18.54 -19.22 22.73
C LEU A 15 19.06 -18.12 21.80
N THR A 16 19.28 -18.47 20.53
CA THR A 16 19.25 -17.47 19.47
C THR A 16 17.82 -16.95 19.46
N VAL A 17 17.55 -16.00 20.34
CA VAL A 17 16.47 -15.04 20.17
C VAL A 17 16.85 -14.33 18.88
N TYR A 18 16.42 -14.88 17.74
CA TYR A 18 16.31 -14.11 16.52
C TYR A 18 15.27 -13.04 16.81
N ALA A 19 15.74 -11.94 17.41
CA ALA A 19 15.00 -10.71 17.54
C ALA A 19 14.38 -10.47 16.18
N GLN A 20 13.06 -10.47 16.12
CA GLN A 20 12.35 -10.25 14.87
C GLN A 20 12.78 -8.88 14.39
N GLN A 21 13.61 -8.83 13.33
CA GLN A 21 13.97 -7.55 12.72
C GLN A 21 12.66 -6.92 12.25
N LYS A 22 12.24 -5.88 12.97
CA LYS A 22 10.99 -5.16 12.77
C LYS A 22 11.03 -4.48 11.39
N VAL A 23 9.92 -4.51 10.67
CA VAL A 23 9.78 -3.73 9.43
C VAL A 23 9.97 -2.26 9.78
N LYS A 24 10.90 -1.60 9.11
CA LYS A 24 11.22 -0.18 9.33
C LYS A 24 10.67 0.72 8.24
N HIS A 25 10.46 0.16 7.05
CA HIS A 25 10.01 0.90 5.89
C HIS A 25 8.85 0.18 5.22
N VAL A 26 7.81 0.93 4.86
CA VAL A 26 6.75 0.46 3.99
C VAL A 26 6.63 1.39 2.79
N VAL A 27 6.68 0.82 1.59
CA VAL A 27 6.45 1.53 0.34
C VAL A 27 5.12 1.03 -0.23
N LEU A 28 4.12 1.89 -0.27
CA LEU A 28 2.83 1.63 -0.90
C LEU A 28 2.82 2.29 -2.28
N ILE A 29 2.67 1.49 -3.32
CA ILE A 29 2.58 1.94 -4.71
C ILE A 29 1.14 1.67 -5.18
N GLY A 30 0.41 2.76 -5.40
CA GLY A 30 -0.93 2.77 -5.97
C GLY A 30 -0.90 3.04 -7.47
N CYS A 31 -1.62 2.24 -8.25
CA CYS A 31 -1.81 2.43 -9.69
C CYS A 31 -3.31 2.62 -9.97
N ASP A 32 -3.71 3.85 -10.28
CA ASP A 32 -5.12 4.23 -10.43
C ASP A 32 -5.79 3.44 -11.57
N GLY A 33 -7.02 2.97 -11.35
CA GLY A 33 -7.81 2.27 -12.36
C GLY A 33 -7.22 0.94 -12.85
N PHE A 34 -6.24 0.37 -12.13
CA PHE A 34 -5.64 -0.93 -12.45
C PHE A 34 -6.51 -2.10 -11.96
N GLY A 35 -7.41 -2.57 -12.83
CA GLY A 35 -8.29 -3.70 -12.53
C GLY A 35 -7.57 -5.05 -12.52
N ALA A 36 -7.93 -5.92 -11.58
CA ALA A 36 -7.31 -7.24 -11.39
C ALA A 36 -7.42 -8.14 -12.63
N TYR A 37 -8.45 -7.94 -13.45
CA TYR A 37 -8.67 -8.69 -14.68
C TYR A 37 -7.51 -8.55 -15.68
N ALA A 38 -6.76 -7.45 -15.64
CA ALA A 38 -5.74 -7.16 -16.65
C ALA A 38 -4.42 -7.89 -16.37
N LEU A 39 -4.10 -8.15 -15.11
CA LEU A 39 -2.78 -8.66 -14.72
C LEU A 39 -2.40 -10.02 -15.37
N PRO A 40 -3.31 -11.00 -15.55
CA PRO A 40 -2.96 -12.24 -16.23
C PRO A 40 -2.40 -12.02 -17.64
N GLU A 41 -3.03 -11.11 -18.40
CA GLU A 41 -2.73 -10.82 -19.80
C GLU A 41 -1.63 -9.76 -19.97
N ALA A 42 -1.47 -8.86 -19.00
CA ALA A 42 -0.54 -7.74 -19.09
C ALA A 42 0.94 -8.18 -19.07
N ASP A 43 1.76 -7.55 -19.91
CA ASP A 43 3.21 -7.71 -19.90
C ASP A 43 3.83 -6.85 -18.78
N MET A 44 3.82 -7.41 -17.57
CA MET A 44 4.27 -6.75 -16.35
C MET A 44 5.32 -7.61 -15.62
N PRO A 45 6.52 -7.80 -16.18
CA PRO A 45 7.53 -8.71 -15.62
C PRO A 45 8.01 -8.31 -14.22
N ASN A 46 8.07 -7.01 -13.89
CA ASN A 46 8.50 -6.57 -12.57
C ASN A 46 7.47 -6.95 -11.50
N LEU A 47 6.20 -6.63 -11.72
CA LEU A 47 5.11 -6.96 -10.80
C LEU A 47 4.89 -8.48 -10.71
N LYS A 48 4.94 -9.21 -11.84
CA LYS A 48 4.89 -10.68 -11.85
C LYS A 48 6.05 -11.31 -11.07
N ASN A 49 7.24 -10.71 -11.10
CA ASN A 49 8.35 -11.13 -10.24
C ASN A 49 8.08 -10.84 -8.75
N LEU A 50 7.46 -9.70 -8.41
CA LEU A 50 7.02 -9.43 -7.03
C LEU A 50 6.00 -10.46 -6.53
N MET A 51 5.07 -10.90 -7.39
CA MET A 51 4.12 -11.97 -7.07
C MET A 51 4.83 -13.29 -6.80
N LYS A 52 5.79 -13.66 -7.66
CA LYS A 52 6.59 -14.90 -7.50
C LYS A 52 7.40 -14.89 -6.21
N GLU A 53 8.02 -13.76 -5.88
CA GLU A 53 8.85 -13.62 -4.69
C GLU A 53 8.08 -13.15 -3.44
N GLY A 54 6.76 -13.01 -3.54
CA GLY A 54 5.91 -12.45 -2.51
C GLY A 54 4.56 -13.15 -2.40
N SER A 55 3.59 -12.42 -1.85
CA SER A 55 2.22 -12.90 -1.69
C SER A 55 1.27 -11.96 -2.42
N TRP A 56 0.16 -12.48 -2.95
CA TRP A 56 -0.71 -11.69 -3.81
C TRP A 56 -2.16 -12.16 -3.80
N SER A 57 -3.08 -11.28 -4.17
CA SER A 57 -4.48 -11.58 -4.49
C SER A 57 -4.93 -10.77 -5.70
N LEU A 58 -5.67 -11.41 -6.61
CA LEU A 58 -6.42 -10.74 -7.69
C LEU A 58 -7.91 -10.63 -7.35
N LYS A 59 -8.25 -10.87 -6.08
CA LYS A 59 -9.61 -10.84 -5.54
C LYS A 59 -9.75 -9.81 -4.42
N ALA A 60 -8.73 -8.97 -4.21
CA ALA A 60 -8.86 -7.81 -3.35
C ALA A 60 -9.93 -6.87 -3.94
N ARG A 61 -10.66 -6.18 -3.08
CA ARG A 61 -11.84 -5.41 -3.48
C ARG A 61 -11.72 -3.95 -3.10
N SER A 62 -12.14 -3.08 -4.00
CA SER A 62 -12.51 -1.70 -3.69
C SER A 62 -13.69 -1.68 -2.69
N VAL A 63 -13.90 -0.55 -2.02
CA VAL A 63 -15.21 -0.20 -1.44
C VAL A 63 -16.13 0.31 -2.56
N LEU A 64 -17.40 0.58 -2.21
CA LEU A 64 -18.37 1.20 -3.10
C LEU A 64 -18.64 2.66 -2.71
N PRO A 65 -18.81 3.58 -3.69
CA PRO A 65 -18.59 3.34 -5.12
C PRO A 65 -17.11 3.04 -5.44
N SER A 66 -16.85 2.29 -6.50
CA SER A 66 -15.48 1.95 -6.95
C SER A 66 -14.83 3.15 -7.65
N SER A 67 -14.69 4.25 -6.91
CA SER A 67 -14.30 5.57 -7.37
C SER A 67 -13.09 6.09 -6.59
N SER A 68 -12.30 6.98 -7.19
CA SER A 68 -10.92 7.22 -6.78
C SER A 68 -10.79 7.84 -5.38
N ALA A 69 -11.33 9.04 -5.11
CA ALA A 69 -11.19 9.63 -3.76
C ALA A 69 -11.77 8.73 -2.66
N VAL A 70 -12.89 8.04 -2.94
CA VAL A 70 -13.50 7.09 -2.01
C VAL A 70 -12.54 5.96 -1.64
N ASN A 71 -11.92 5.32 -2.64
CA ASN A 71 -11.07 4.16 -2.43
C ASN A 71 -9.67 4.53 -1.92
N TRP A 72 -9.09 5.63 -2.40
CA TRP A 72 -7.85 6.17 -1.84
C TRP A 72 -8.03 6.57 -0.38
N ALA A 73 -9.15 7.25 -0.04
CA ALA A 73 -9.49 7.56 1.35
C ALA A 73 -9.65 6.28 2.17
N SER A 74 -10.46 5.32 1.71
CA SER A 74 -10.65 4.05 2.42
C SER A 74 -9.35 3.31 2.67
N MET A 75 -8.45 3.28 1.68
CA MET A 75 -7.15 2.61 1.76
C MET A 75 -6.26 3.20 2.85
N ILE A 76 -6.13 4.53 2.88
CA ILE A 76 -5.25 5.22 3.84
C ILE A 76 -5.91 5.42 5.20
N MET A 77 -7.25 5.44 5.27
CA MET A 77 -8.02 5.66 6.50
C MET A 77 -8.50 4.37 7.15
N GLY A 78 -8.21 3.19 6.59
CA GLY A 78 -8.52 1.91 7.23
C GLY A 78 -10.00 1.67 7.53
N ALA A 79 -10.90 2.39 6.84
CA ALA A 79 -12.34 2.38 7.07
C ALA A 79 -13.08 2.61 5.74
N GLY A 80 -14.38 2.35 5.69
CA GLY A 80 -15.21 2.61 4.50
C GLY A 80 -15.86 4.00 4.47
N PRO A 81 -16.54 4.34 3.36
CA PRO A 81 -17.09 5.68 3.12
C PRO A 81 -18.11 6.16 4.15
N THR A 82 -18.90 5.26 4.72
CA THR A 82 -19.85 5.58 5.79
C THR A 82 -19.16 6.10 7.06
N LEU A 83 -17.87 5.82 7.26
CA LEU A 83 -17.10 6.26 8.42
C LEU A 83 -16.26 7.49 8.12
N HIS A 84 -15.50 7.47 7.02
CA HIS A 84 -14.63 8.60 6.68
C HIS A 84 -15.34 9.77 6.01
N GLY A 85 -16.46 9.53 5.32
CA GLY A 85 -17.34 10.56 4.80
C GLY A 85 -17.12 10.98 3.36
N TYR A 86 -15.96 10.68 2.78
CA TYR A 86 -15.68 10.82 1.34
C TYR A 86 -16.46 9.78 0.52
N THR A 87 -17.33 10.22 -0.38
CA THR A 87 -18.32 9.37 -1.07
C THR A 87 -18.38 9.59 -2.58
N GLU A 88 -17.66 10.57 -3.10
CA GLU A 88 -17.64 10.92 -4.52
C GLU A 88 -16.23 10.77 -5.13
N TRP A 89 -16.14 10.82 -6.47
CA TRP A 89 -14.87 10.66 -7.18
C TRP A 89 -13.84 11.73 -6.80
N ASN A 90 -14.25 13.00 -6.80
CA ASN A 90 -13.37 14.14 -6.56
C ASN A 90 -13.53 14.74 -5.15
N SER A 91 -14.01 13.95 -4.17
CA SER A 91 -14.23 14.42 -2.80
C SER A 91 -12.97 15.07 -2.24
N ALA A 92 -13.03 16.38 -2.00
CA ALA A 92 -11.98 17.15 -1.34
C ALA A 92 -12.28 17.39 0.15
N VAL A 93 -13.53 17.17 0.55
CA VAL A 93 -14.05 17.21 1.91
C VAL A 93 -15.04 16.05 2.04
N PRO A 94 -15.31 15.56 3.25
CA PRO A 94 -16.31 14.52 3.43
C PRO A 94 -17.72 15.08 3.19
N GLU A 95 -18.53 14.39 2.38
CA GLU A 95 -19.95 14.74 2.16
C GLU A 95 -20.82 14.33 3.35
N ILE A 96 -20.41 13.27 4.05
CA ILE A 96 -21.02 12.84 5.32
C ILE A 96 -20.04 13.15 6.44
N PRO A 97 -20.44 13.79 7.56
CA PRO A 97 -19.53 14.04 8.67
C PRO A 97 -18.80 12.77 9.10
N SER A 98 -17.46 12.85 9.17
CA SER A 98 -16.63 11.73 9.58
C SER A 98 -17.01 11.29 11.00
N SER A 99 -17.10 9.97 11.23
CA SER A 99 -17.52 9.41 12.52
C SER A 99 -16.48 9.55 13.63
N ASP A 100 -15.25 9.90 13.26
CA ASP A 100 -14.10 10.10 14.14
C ASP A 100 -13.19 11.17 13.52
N LEU A 101 -12.53 11.96 14.35
CA LEU A 101 -11.74 13.11 13.93
C LEU A 101 -10.43 13.20 14.71
N THR A 102 -9.34 13.40 13.98
CA THR A 102 -8.07 13.84 14.54
C THR A 102 -8.15 15.31 15.00
N LYS A 103 -7.09 15.79 15.67
CA LYS A 103 -6.95 17.21 16.04
C LYS A 103 -6.99 18.18 14.85
N GLU A 104 -6.66 17.71 13.64
CA GLU A 104 -6.73 18.49 12.40
C GLU A 104 -8.14 18.47 11.76
N GLY A 105 -9.13 17.87 12.41
CA GLY A 105 -10.53 17.86 11.93
C GLY A 105 -10.77 16.94 10.74
N MET A 106 -9.92 15.92 10.54
CA MET A 106 -10.06 14.90 9.49
C MET A 106 -10.09 13.50 10.10
N PHE A 107 -10.77 12.56 9.45
CA PHE A 107 -10.77 11.15 9.85
C PHE A 107 -9.34 10.57 9.90
N PRO A 108 -8.98 9.77 10.92
CA PRO A 108 -7.61 9.30 11.09
C PRO A 108 -7.08 8.48 9.91
N SER A 109 -5.96 8.93 9.33
CA SER A 109 -5.23 8.22 8.28
C SER A 109 -4.02 7.47 8.85
N ILE A 110 -3.44 6.56 8.07
CA ILE A 110 -2.20 5.88 8.42
C ILE A 110 -1.06 6.86 8.69
N PHE A 111 -1.04 8.01 8.00
CA PHE A 111 -0.06 9.07 8.21
C PHE A 111 -0.27 9.74 9.57
N SER A 112 -1.51 10.12 9.89
CA SER A 112 -1.81 10.77 11.18
C SER A 112 -1.51 9.84 12.36
N ILE A 113 -1.89 8.57 12.26
CA ILE A 113 -1.65 7.58 13.31
C ILE A 113 -0.15 7.34 13.51
N LEU A 114 0.63 7.26 12.41
CA LEU A 114 2.07 7.14 12.48
C LEU A 114 2.70 8.35 13.14
N LYS A 115 2.34 9.57 12.72
CA LYS A 115 2.91 10.80 13.25
C LYS A 115 2.53 11.08 14.69
N GLU A 116 1.32 10.73 15.11
CA GLU A 116 0.90 10.86 16.51
C GLU A 116 1.72 9.95 17.44
N GLN A 117 1.97 8.71 17.04
CA GLN A 117 2.68 7.74 17.89
C GLN A 117 4.19 7.82 17.75
N LYS A 118 4.70 8.27 16.61
CA LYS A 118 6.13 8.27 16.26
C LYS A 118 6.49 9.53 15.46
N PRO A 119 6.42 10.73 16.08
CA PRO A 119 6.55 12.00 15.37
C PRO A 119 7.90 12.21 14.66
N SER A 120 8.97 11.56 15.13
CA SER A 120 10.31 11.66 14.55
C SER A 120 10.50 10.84 13.27
N LEU A 121 9.58 9.95 12.93
CA LEU A 121 9.70 9.13 11.72
C LEU A 121 9.28 9.90 10.47
N ILE A 122 10.02 9.69 9.39
CA ILE A 122 9.84 10.40 8.12
C ILE A 122 8.73 9.72 7.32
N THR A 123 7.84 10.53 6.77
CA THR A 123 6.72 10.14 5.92
C THR A 123 6.80 10.87 4.58
N ALA A 124 6.46 10.18 3.50
CA ALA A 124 6.44 10.73 2.16
C ALA A 124 5.12 10.43 1.44
N LEU A 125 4.51 11.47 0.89
CA LEU A 125 3.31 11.43 0.06
C LEU A 125 3.65 12.00 -1.32
N ILE A 126 3.73 11.13 -2.32
CA ILE A 126 4.15 11.46 -3.69
C ILE A 126 3.02 10.99 -4.61
N TYR A 127 2.46 11.90 -5.41
CA TYR A 127 1.22 11.59 -6.13
C TYR A 127 1.09 12.38 -7.42
N SER A 128 0.63 11.69 -8.47
CA SER A 128 0.30 12.33 -9.75
C SER A 128 -1.01 13.11 -9.68
N TRP A 129 -2.11 12.44 -9.35
CA TRP A 129 -3.45 13.01 -9.31
C TRP A 129 -3.68 13.91 -8.09
N GLN A 130 -4.12 15.14 -8.32
CA GLN A 130 -4.26 16.13 -7.24
C GLN A 130 -5.34 15.79 -6.20
N GLY A 131 -6.28 14.90 -6.52
CA GLY A 131 -7.31 14.43 -5.60
C GLY A 131 -6.79 13.68 -4.38
N ILE A 132 -5.53 13.21 -4.38
CA ILE A 132 -4.89 12.63 -3.18
C ILE A 132 -4.63 13.67 -2.09
N ASN A 133 -4.32 14.91 -2.47
CA ASN A 133 -3.92 15.97 -1.54
C ASN A 133 -4.93 16.21 -0.39
N PRO A 134 -6.25 16.36 -0.64
CA PRO A 134 -7.25 16.56 0.41
C PRO A 134 -7.51 15.35 1.31
N LEU A 135 -7.03 14.15 0.97
CA LEU A 135 -7.32 12.92 1.72
C LEU A 135 -6.34 12.70 2.88
N VAL A 136 -5.23 13.44 2.92
CA VAL A 136 -4.17 13.26 3.93
C VAL A 136 -3.94 14.57 4.67
N GLN A 137 -4.00 14.52 6.00
CA GLN A 137 -3.70 15.62 6.92
C GLN A 137 -2.36 16.27 6.58
N LYS A 138 -2.33 17.60 6.38
CA LYS A 138 -1.12 18.31 5.93
C LYS A 138 0.02 18.22 6.96
N GLY A 139 -0.30 18.26 8.25
CA GLY A 139 0.69 18.19 9.33
C GLY A 139 1.36 16.81 9.47
N THR A 140 0.90 15.80 8.72
CA THR A 140 1.29 14.40 8.94
C THR A 140 2.25 13.85 7.89
N THR A 141 2.62 14.68 6.90
CA THR A 141 3.53 14.33 5.80
C THR A 141 4.77 15.23 5.82
N ASP A 142 5.95 14.68 6.08
CA ASP A 142 7.21 15.45 6.08
C ASP A 142 7.65 15.83 4.66
N ILE A 143 7.39 14.94 3.71
CA ILE A 143 7.69 15.11 2.30
C ILE A 143 6.37 14.97 1.54
N ARG A 144 5.97 16.03 0.83
CA ARG A 144 4.76 16.03 0.00
C ARG A 144 5.10 16.56 -1.38
N ILE A 145 4.94 15.74 -2.41
CA ILE A 145 5.35 16.07 -3.79
C ILE A 145 4.16 15.83 -4.75
N PRO A 146 3.47 16.89 -5.20
CA PRO A 146 2.51 16.81 -6.29
C PRO A 146 3.22 16.70 -7.63
N ALA A 147 3.00 15.62 -8.36
CA ALA A 147 3.58 15.36 -9.66
C ALA A 147 2.75 15.88 -10.84
N LYS A 148 1.53 16.38 -10.59
CA LYS A 148 0.66 17.07 -11.58
C LYS A 148 0.46 16.22 -12.85
N ASP A 149 -0.11 15.04 -12.66
CA ASP A 149 -0.48 14.11 -13.74
C ASP A 149 0.73 13.64 -14.58
N ASN A 150 1.93 13.62 -13.96
CA ASN A 150 3.17 13.17 -14.56
C ASN A 150 3.78 12.01 -13.77
N ASP A 151 3.44 10.78 -14.17
CA ASP A 151 3.90 9.56 -13.53
C ASP A 151 5.41 9.34 -13.61
N ASP A 152 6.09 9.87 -14.63
CA ASP A 152 7.54 9.74 -14.75
C ASP A 152 8.26 10.64 -13.73
N PHE A 153 7.77 11.87 -13.55
CA PHE A 153 8.24 12.76 -12.49
C PHE A 153 7.86 12.25 -11.09
N CYS A 154 6.65 11.69 -10.92
CA CYS A 154 6.22 11.03 -9.70
C CYS A 154 7.19 9.90 -9.32
N THR A 155 7.50 9.03 -10.28
CA THR A 155 8.43 7.91 -10.12
C THR A 155 9.85 8.40 -9.80
N ALA A 156 10.37 9.37 -10.54
CA ALA A 156 11.71 9.92 -10.30
C ALA A 156 11.82 10.55 -8.90
N SER A 157 10.79 11.27 -8.47
CA SER A 157 10.71 11.85 -7.13
C SER A 157 10.68 10.78 -6.04
N ALA A 158 9.91 9.71 -6.24
CA ALA A 158 9.88 8.57 -5.32
C ALA A 158 11.24 7.88 -5.20
N VAL A 159 11.92 7.64 -6.32
CA VAL A 159 13.27 7.07 -6.35
C VAL A 159 14.25 7.94 -5.55
N GLU A 160 14.27 9.24 -5.77
CA GLU A 160 15.16 10.17 -5.08
C GLU A 160 14.88 10.23 -3.58
N VAL A 161 13.61 10.34 -3.20
CA VAL A 161 13.18 10.37 -1.79
C VAL A 161 13.55 9.08 -1.07
N ILE A 162 13.32 7.91 -1.68
CA ILE A 162 13.69 6.62 -1.09
C ILE A 162 15.20 6.54 -0.86
N LYS A 163 16.00 6.93 -1.86
CA LYS A 163 17.47 6.85 -1.78
C LYS A 163 18.07 7.79 -0.75
N THR A 164 17.56 9.02 -0.66
CA THR A 164 18.17 10.08 0.16
C THR A 164 17.55 10.23 1.54
N LYS A 165 16.26 9.97 1.69
CA LYS A 165 15.51 10.21 2.95
C LYS A 165 15.07 8.94 3.65
N LYS A 166 14.96 7.81 2.94
CA LYS A 166 14.55 6.49 3.46
C LYS A 166 13.34 6.59 4.40
N PRO A 167 12.18 7.12 3.96
CA PRO A 167 11.02 7.30 4.83
C PRO A 167 10.55 5.99 5.47
N THR A 168 9.97 6.06 6.66
CA THR A 168 9.29 4.92 7.29
C THR A 168 8.04 4.53 6.49
N LEU A 169 7.31 5.51 5.96
CA LEU A 169 6.17 5.29 5.08
C LEU A 169 6.34 6.14 3.82
N THR A 170 6.35 5.50 2.66
CA THR A 170 6.31 6.15 1.35
C THR A 170 5.04 5.71 0.64
N PHE A 171 4.17 6.66 0.32
CA PHE A 171 3.04 6.46 -0.58
C PHE A 171 3.39 7.07 -1.93
N VAL A 172 3.20 6.28 -2.98
CA VAL A 172 3.37 6.67 -4.38
C VAL A 172 2.06 6.39 -5.10
N HIS A 173 1.46 7.43 -5.69
CA HIS A 173 0.30 7.29 -6.56
C HIS A 173 0.68 7.57 -8.01
N LEU A 174 0.47 6.58 -8.87
CA LEU A 174 0.54 6.68 -10.32
C LEU A 174 -0.88 6.82 -10.87
N ASP A 175 -1.08 7.83 -11.73
CA ASP A 175 -2.36 8.15 -12.38
C ASP A 175 -2.74 7.14 -13.46
N GLN A 176 -1.76 6.41 -14.00
CA GLN A 176 -1.98 5.39 -15.00
C GLN A 176 -2.15 4.00 -14.37
N PRO A 177 -2.97 3.11 -14.98
CA PRO A 177 -3.57 3.23 -16.32
C PRO A 177 -4.94 3.93 -16.41
N ASP A 178 -5.50 4.48 -15.33
CA ASP A 178 -6.85 5.06 -15.32
C ASP A 178 -7.08 6.12 -16.40
N GLY A 179 -6.14 7.05 -16.56
CA GLY A 179 -6.22 8.07 -17.61
C GLY A 179 -6.37 7.49 -19.03
N VAL A 180 -5.71 6.38 -19.35
CA VAL A 180 -5.93 5.65 -20.62
C VAL A 180 -7.27 4.91 -20.62
N GLY A 181 -7.68 4.35 -19.49
CA GLY A 181 -9.00 3.76 -19.27
C GLY A 181 -10.14 4.71 -19.63
N HIS A 182 -10.10 5.95 -19.14
CA HIS A 182 -11.09 6.97 -19.47
C HIS A 182 -11.07 7.41 -20.93
N ASN A 183 -9.88 7.63 -21.50
CA ASN A 183 -9.77 8.21 -22.84
C ASN A 183 -10.07 7.18 -23.95
N ILE A 184 -9.53 5.98 -23.82
CA ILE A 184 -9.56 4.95 -24.87
C ILE A 184 -10.43 3.77 -24.46
N GLY A 185 -10.29 3.31 -23.22
CA GLY A 185 -11.08 2.23 -22.66
C GLY A 185 -10.24 1.19 -21.93
N HIS A 186 -10.82 0.63 -20.88
CA HIS A 186 -10.38 -0.57 -20.19
C HIS A 186 -10.38 -1.79 -21.14
N ARG A 187 -9.51 -2.78 -20.88
CA ARG A 187 -9.33 -3.98 -21.73
C ARG A 187 -8.94 -3.72 -23.19
N THR A 188 -8.48 -2.51 -23.53
CA THR A 188 -8.01 -2.19 -24.88
C THR A 188 -6.50 -2.43 -25.02
N PRO A 189 -5.97 -2.62 -26.25
CA PRO A 189 -4.53 -2.70 -26.46
C PRO A 189 -3.76 -1.51 -25.88
N ALA A 190 -4.30 -0.29 -25.99
CA ALA A 190 -3.67 0.90 -25.42
C ALA A 190 -3.56 0.84 -23.88
N TYR A 191 -4.59 0.32 -23.21
CA TYR A 191 -4.57 0.11 -21.75
C TYR A 191 -3.47 -0.89 -21.35
N TYR A 192 -3.32 -1.99 -22.08
CA TYR A 192 -2.26 -2.98 -21.83
C TYR A 192 -0.85 -2.44 -22.16
N GLU A 193 -0.69 -1.59 -23.17
CA GLU A 193 0.58 -0.91 -23.42
C GLU A 193 0.94 0.09 -22.31
N GLU A 194 -0.04 0.78 -21.73
CA GLU A 194 0.21 1.66 -20.59
C GLU A 194 0.60 0.86 -19.34
N LEU A 195 0.01 -0.32 -19.11
CA LEU A 195 0.41 -1.22 -18.03
C LEU A 195 1.88 -1.63 -18.11
N LYS A 196 2.48 -1.76 -19.31
CA LYS A 196 3.93 -1.99 -19.45
C LYS A 196 4.76 -0.83 -18.89
N LYS A 197 4.30 0.42 -19.08
CA LYS A 197 4.97 1.61 -18.54
C LYS A 197 4.81 1.69 -17.03
N VAL A 198 3.61 1.40 -16.51
CA VAL A 198 3.34 1.28 -15.07
C VAL A 198 4.26 0.24 -14.43
N ASP A 199 4.42 -0.93 -15.06
CA ASP A 199 5.34 -1.99 -14.58
C ASP A 199 6.80 -1.52 -14.54
N ALA A 200 7.26 -0.81 -15.57
CA ALA A 200 8.60 -0.22 -15.58
C ALA A 200 8.81 0.79 -14.45
N ARG A 201 7.79 1.59 -14.10
CA ARG A 201 7.81 2.52 -12.97
C ARG A 201 7.87 1.79 -11.62
N ILE A 202 7.08 0.72 -11.45
CA ILE A 202 7.16 -0.17 -10.28
C ILE A 202 8.59 -0.73 -10.14
N GLY A 203 9.19 -1.22 -11.22
CA GLY A 203 10.56 -1.72 -11.25
C GLY A 203 11.59 -0.70 -10.75
N LYS A 204 11.50 0.56 -11.21
CA LYS A 204 12.37 1.66 -10.76
C LYS A 204 12.26 1.92 -9.26
N ILE A 205 11.04 1.95 -8.70
CA ILE A 205 10.80 2.20 -7.27
C ILE A 205 11.35 1.04 -6.43
N VAL A 206 11.10 -0.20 -6.84
CA VAL A 206 11.64 -1.40 -6.16
C VAL A 206 13.17 -1.39 -6.20
N GLN A 207 13.78 -1.01 -7.32
CA GLN A 207 15.23 -0.90 -7.42
C GLN A 207 15.79 0.18 -6.50
N ALA A 208 15.11 1.33 -6.35
CA ALA A 208 15.53 2.37 -5.42
C ALA A 208 15.61 1.89 -3.97
N VAL A 209 14.68 1.03 -3.53
CA VAL A 209 14.72 0.39 -2.20
C VAL A 209 15.96 -0.49 -2.03
N LYS A 210 16.36 -1.22 -3.08
CA LYS A 210 17.57 -2.04 -3.08
C LYS A 210 18.83 -1.16 -3.06
N ASP A 211 18.91 -0.16 -3.93
CA ASP A 211 20.04 0.75 -4.05
C ASP A 211 20.25 1.59 -2.78
N ALA A 212 19.17 1.90 -2.07
CA ALA A 212 19.21 2.58 -0.77
C ALA A 212 19.74 1.69 0.37
N GLY A 213 19.93 0.38 0.13
CA GLY A 213 20.41 -0.58 1.12
C GLY A 213 19.39 -0.94 2.20
N ILE A 214 18.10 -0.66 1.99
CA ILE A 214 17.05 -0.88 2.99
C ILE A 214 16.15 -2.09 2.72
N ALA A 215 16.37 -2.81 1.61
CA ALA A 215 15.52 -3.93 1.17
C ALA A 215 15.26 -5.01 2.25
N ASN A 216 16.23 -5.30 3.13
CA ASN A 216 16.09 -6.30 4.20
C ASN A 216 15.20 -5.85 5.38
N GLU A 217 14.76 -4.59 5.37
CA GLU A 217 13.93 -3.95 6.40
C GLU A 217 12.66 -3.32 5.81
N THR A 218 12.42 -3.49 4.51
CA THR A 218 11.30 -2.90 3.76
C THR A 218 10.25 -3.95 3.38
N VAL A 219 8.98 -3.54 3.46
CA VAL A 219 7.86 -4.20 2.77
C VAL A 219 7.34 -3.26 1.67
N ILE A 220 7.08 -3.81 0.50
CA ILE A 220 6.49 -3.10 -0.64
C ILE A 220 5.11 -3.69 -0.89
N ILE A 221 4.11 -2.83 -1.02
CA ILE A 221 2.73 -3.19 -1.38
C ILE A 221 2.41 -2.48 -2.71
N VAL A 222 1.95 -3.22 -3.70
CA VAL A 222 1.45 -2.69 -4.98
C VAL A 222 -0.04 -3.03 -5.07
N THR A 223 -0.88 -2.02 -5.31
CA THR A 223 -2.34 -2.19 -5.39
C THR A 223 -2.95 -1.12 -6.28
N ALA A 224 -4.26 -1.24 -6.52
CA ALA A 224 -5.09 -0.19 -7.10
C ALA A 224 -6.18 0.24 -6.11
N ASP A 225 -6.89 1.30 -6.44
CA ASP A 225 -8.07 1.80 -5.77
C ASP A 225 -9.36 1.21 -6.38
N HIS A 226 -9.41 1.08 -7.71
CA HIS A 226 -10.45 0.40 -8.48
C HIS A 226 -9.89 -0.19 -9.79
N GLY A 227 -10.74 -0.94 -10.50
CA GLY A 227 -10.57 -1.25 -11.92
C GLY A 227 -11.52 -0.41 -12.76
N GLY A 228 -11.98 -0.93 -13.90
CA GLY A 228 -12.91 -0.17 -14.74
C GLY A 228 -13.50 -0.98 -15.87
N LYS A 229 -14.56 -0.43 -16.47
CA LYS A 229 -15.33 -1.03 -17.55
C LYS A 229 -15.60 0.00 -18.64
N ASP A 230 -15.42 -0.42 -19.89
CA ASP A 230 -15.54 0.47 -21.04
C ASP A 230 -14.64 1.70 -20.83
N LYS A 231 -15.19 2.91 -20.65
CA LYS A 231 -14.43 4.15 -20.38
C LYS A 231 -14.68 4.74 -18.99
N GLY A 232 -15.24 3.96 -18.07
CA GLY A 232 -15.64 4.47 -16.76
C GLY A 232 -15.47 3.47 -15.64
N HIS A 233 -15.72 3.96 -14.44
CA HIS A 233 -15.73 3.21 -13.19
C HIS A 233 -16.70 3.87 -12.21
N GLY A 234 -16.77 3.35 -10.98
CA GLY A 234 -17.69 3.80 -9.92
C GLY A 234 -18.87 2.86 -9.69
N GLY A 235 -19.06 1.87 -10.57
CA GLY A 235 -20.08 0.85 -10.50
C GLY A 235 -19.76 -0.30 -9.56
N LYS A 236 -20.30 -1.47 -9.91
CA LYS A 236 -20.31 -2.69 -9.07
C LYS A 236 -19.94 -3.95 -9.84
N SER A 237 -19.50 -3.80 -11.09
CA SER A 237 -19.00 -4.95 -11.85
C SER A 237 -17.71 -5.48 -11.24
N LEU A 238 -17.38 -6.75 -11.48
CA LEU A 238 -16.12 -7.31 -10.98
C LEU A 238 -14.90 -6.67 -11.65
N ASP A 239 -15.03 -6.18 -12.89
CA ASP A 239 -13.96 -5.45 -13.56
C ASP A 239 -13.63 -4.13 -12.87
N GLU A 240 -14.62 -3.50 -12.22
CA GLU A 240 -14.46 -2.26 -11.47
C GLU A 240 -14.02 -2.48 -10.02
N VAL A 241 -14.53 -3.54 -9.36
CA VAL A 241 -14.33 -3.75 -7.93
C VAL A 241 -13.08 -4.56 -7.61
N LEU A 242 -12.68 -5.51 -8.48
CA LEU A 242 -11.53 -6.35 -8.21
C LEU A 242 -10.23 -5.63 -8.58
N ILE A 243 -9.35 -5.52 -7.61
CA ILE A 243 -8.04 -4.88 -7.72
C ILE A 243 -6.93 -5.89 -7.43
N PRO A 244 -5.75 -5.75 -8.06
CA PRO A 244 -4.58 -6.51 -7.66
C PRO A 244 -4.11 -6.01 -6.30
N TRP A 245 -3.66 -6.93 -5.45
CA TRP A 245 -2.99 -6.61 -4.20
C TRP A 245 -1.78 -7.52 -4.08
N VAL A 246 -0.58 -6.97 -4.26
CA VAL A 246 0.69 -7.70 -4.27
C VAL A 246 1.58 -7.14 -3.16
N VAL A 247 2.14 -8.01 -2.33
CA VAL A 247 3.07 -7.64 -1.27
C VAL A 247 4.35 -8.44 -1.38
N TYR A 248 5.48 -7.77 -1.15
CA TYR A 248 6.83 -8.33 -1.28
C TYR A 248 7.77 -7.72 -0.23
N GLY A 249 8.81 -8.46 0.16
CA GLY A 249 9.88 -7.96 1.02
C GLY A 249 9.93 -8.64 2.39
N LYS A 250 10.35 -7.90 3.41
CA LYS A 250 10.68 -8.43 4.73
C LYS A 250 9.53 -9.23 5.35
N GLY A 251 9.79 -10.53 5.58
CA GLY A 251 8.87 -11.42 6.29
C GLY A 251 7.65 -11.85 5.48
N VAL A 252 7.58 -11.51 4.19
CA VAL A 252 6.50 -11.94 3.29
C VAL A 252 6.74 -13.38 2.83
N LYS A 253 5.68 -14.19 2.79
CA LYS A 253 5.72 -15.55 2.23
C LYS A 253 5.88 -15.48 0.71
N LYS A 254 6.74 -16.34 0.17
CA LYS A 254 7.03 -16.38 -1.26
C LYS A 254 6.00 -17.21 -2.02
N ASN A 255 5.71 -16.79 -3.24
CA ASN A 255 4.83 -17.44 -4.21
C ASN A 255 3.49 -17.89 -3.61
N GLN A 256 2.84 -17.02 -2.82
CA GLN A 256 1.59 -17.35 -2.16
C GLN A 256 0.42 -16.52 -2.68
N GLU A 257 -0.56 -17.21 -3.28
CA GLU A 257 -1.88 -16.62 -3.50
C GLU A 257 -2.68 -16.58 -2.19
N LEU A 258 -3.15 -15.40 -1.83
CA LEU A 258 -3.96 -15.14 -0.64
C LEU A 258 -5.42 -15.46 -0.93
N LYS A 259 -6.02 -16.25 -0.04
CA LYS A 259 -7.39 -16.76 -0.22
C LYS A 259 -8.43 -16.01 0.60
N ASN A 260 -8.00 -15.28 1.63
CA ASN A 260 -8.89 -14.45 2.43
C ASN A 260 -9.37 -13.24 1.63
N THR A 261 -10.57 -12.78 1.94
CA THR A 261 -11.08 -11.51 1.43
C THR A 261 -10.18 -10.38 1.90
N ILE A 262 -9.76 -9.53 0.97
CA ILE A 262 -9.03 -8.29 1.23
C ILE A 262 -9.92 -7.16 0.70
N ILE A 263 -10.23 -6.18 1.52
CA ILE A 263 -10.85 -4.93 1.11
C ILE A 263 -9.77 -3.84 1.12
N THR A 264 -9.88 -2.82 0.28
CA THR A 264 -8.83 -1.79 0.12
C THR A 264 -8.37 -1.17 1.46
N TYR A 265 -9.28 -0.99 2.42
CA TYR A 265 -8.98 -0.49 3.75
C TYR A 265 -8.10 -1.41 4.61
N ASP A 266 -7.97 -2.70 4.26
CA ASP A 266 -7.07 -3.64 4.93
C ASP A 266 -5.60 -3.29 4.64
N THR A 267 -5.34 -2.54 3.57
CA THR A 267 -4.00 -2.03 3.24
C THR A 267 -3.49 -1.11 4.35
N GLY A 268 -4.26 -0.09 4.74
CA GLY A 268 -3.90 0.81 5.85
C GLY A 268 -3.70 0.05 7.16
N ALA A 269 -4.59 -0.90 7.48
CA ALA A 269 -4.47 -1.75 8.67
C ALA A 269 -3.20 -2.64 8.64
N THR A 270 -2.84 -3.16 7.47
CA THR A 270 -1.61 -3.94 7.28
C THR A 270 -0.38 -3.09 7.52
N ILE A 271 -0.34 -1.87 6.98
CA ILE A 271 0.77 -0.93 7.20
C ILE A 271 0.91 -0.60 8.70
N ALA A 272 -0.21 -0.30 9.37
CA ALA A 272 -0.21 -0.02 10.81
C ALA A 272 0.36 -1.20 11.61
N TRP A 273 -0.06 -2.43 11.29
CA TRP A 273 0.44 -3.64 11.94
C TRP A 273 1.94 -3.85 11.70
N LEU A 274 2.42 -3.71 10.45
CA LEU A 274 3.84 -3.86 10.12
C LEU A 274 4.73 -2.89 10.89
N LEU A 275 4.26 -1.65 11.06
CA LEU A 275 4.98 -0.62 11.79
C LEU A 275 4.74 -0.71 13.31
N GLY A 276 3.87 -1.60 13.79
CA GLY A 276 3.51 -1.76 15.19
C GLY A 276 2.86 -0.50 15.76
N LEU A 277 1.89 0.04 15.04
CA LEU A 277 1.05 1.16 15.44
C LEU A 277 -0.26 0.63 16.05
N LYS A 278 -0.80 1.36 17.03
CA LYS A 278 -2.18 1.15 17.49
C LYS A 278 -3.13 1.87 16.53
N VAL A 279 -4.20 1.22 16.11
CA VAL A 279 -5.22 1.82 15.24
C VAL A 279 -6.40 2.32 16.07
N PRO A 280 -7.08 3.43 15.67
CA PRO A 280 -8.31 3.88 16.30
C PRO A 280 -9.42 2.85 16.24
N GLU A 281 -10.37 2.90 17.19
CA GLU A 281 -11.55 2.03 17.18
C GLU A 281 -12.44 2.24 15.96
N SER A 282 -12.40 3.42 15.35
CA SER A 282 -13.13 3.77 14.13
C SER A 282 -12.64 3.01 12.89
N TRP A 283 -11.42 2.46 12.90
CA TRP A 283 -10.93 1.63 11.80
C TRP A 283 -11.67 0.28 11.75
N ARG A 284 -11.84 -0.24 10.53
CA ARG A 284 -12.49 -1.55 10.27
C ARG A 284 -11.57 -2.53 9.55
N GLY A 285 -10.49 -2.04 8.94
CA GLY A 285 -9.54 -2.89 8.23
C GLY A 285 -8.83 -3.87 9.15
N LEU A 286 -8.60 -5.05 8.61
CA LEU A 286 -7.85 -6.12 9.27
C LEU A 286 -6.50 -6.28 8.58
N PRO A 287 -5.38 -6.39 9.33
CA PRO A 287 -4.09 -6.63 8.71
C PRO A 287 -4.09 -7.97 7.98
N VAL A 288 -3.58 -7.99 6.75
CA VAL A 288 -3.48 -9.17 5.87
C VAL A 288 -2.34 -10.09 6.33
N ARG A 289 -2.45 -10.63 7.55
CA ARG A 289 -1.40 -11.43 8.21
C ARG A 289 -1.07 -12.72 7.48
N GLN A 290 -2.01 -13.27 6.69
CA GLN A 290 -1.79 -14.49 5.91
C GLN A 290 -0.57 -14.39 4.99
N ALA A 291 -0.29 -13.19 4.47
CA ALA A 291 0.82 -12.90 3.56
C ALA A 291 2.20 -12.96 4.21
N PHE A 292 2.27 -13.00 5.55
CA PHE A 292 3.52 -12.94 6.27
C PHE A 292 3.84 -14.28 6.91
N LEU A 293 5.13 -14.57 7.03
CA LEU A 293 5.67 -15.65 7.83
C LEU A 293 5.24 -15.38 9.28
N THR A 294 4.19 -16.07 9.72
CA THR A 294 3.73 -16.03 11.11
C THR A 294 4.84 -16.60 11.99
N LYS A 295 5.23 -15.83 13.02
CA LYS A 295 5.70 -16.43 14.26
C LYS A 295 4.48 -16.76 15.10
#